data_AF-A0A960AXX7-F1
#
_entry.id   AF-A0A960AXX7-F1
#
_cell.length_a   1.000
_cell.length_b   1.000
_cell.length_c   1.000
_cell.angle_alpha   90.00
_cell.angle_beta   90.00
_cell.angle_gamma   90.00
#
_symmetry.space_group_name_H-M   'P 1'
#
loop_
_entity.id
_entity.type
_entity.pdbx_description
1 polymer ?
#
loop_
_entity_poly.entity_id
_entity_poly.type
_entity_poly.pdbx_seq_one_letter_code
_entity_poly.pdbx_strand_id
1 'polypeptide(L)'
;MTAVLDLRPATGDPVVSGLVALHAVLDQLAADEVVAADFATAVREVDRAVARLQAVRLALVAAADRAEVAAGSGMSGTGAWLSKQTRTTGAAAASQVALAGALESLPV
;
A
#
# COMPACT_ATOMS: atom_id res chain seq x y z
N MET A 1 -2.91 6.60 -30.62
CA MET A 1 -1.88 5.54 -30.54
C MET A 1 -1.72 5.18 -29.08
N THR A 2 -2.38 4.11 -28.64
CA THR A 2 -2.39 3.68 -27.23
C THR A 2 -1.09 2.94 -26.97
N ALA A 3 -0.23 3.51 -26.12
CA ALA A 3 0.93 2.78 -25.62
C ALA A 3 0.41 1.62 -24.76
N VAL A 4 0.41 0.42 -25.34
CA VAL A 4 0.26 -0.82 -24.59
C VAL A 4 1.50 -0.90 -23.70
N LEU A 5 1.32 -0.61 -22.41
CA LEU A 5 2.32 -0.91 -21.40
C LEU A 5 2.48 -2.43 -21.40
N ASP A 6 3.49 -2.89 -22.13
CA ASP A 6 3.96 -4.26 -22.09
C ASP A 6 4.60 -4.45 -20.72
N LEU A 7 3.75 -4.74 -19.72
CA LEU A 7 4.15 -5.15 -18.38
C LEU A 7 4.79 -6.53 -18.52
N ARG A 8 6.02 -6.56 -19.03
CA ARG A 8 6.93 -7.69 -18.94
C ARG A 8 6.81 -8.22 -17.52
N PRO A 9 6.54 -9.51 -17.28
CA PRO A 9 6.56 -10.03 -15.92
C PRO A 9 7.99 -9.82 -15.43
N ALA A 10 8.17 -8.80 -14.57
CA ALA A 10 9.38 -8.70 -13.79
C ALA A 10 9.47 -10.03 -13.05
N THR A 11 10.65 -10.64 -13.06
CA THR A 11 10.99 -11.86 -12.32
C THR A 11 10.93 -11.64 -10.78
N GLY A 12 10.15 -10.67 -10.30
CA GLY A 12 9.97 -10.25 -8.92
C GLY A 12 8.51 -10.29 -8.48
N ASP A 13 8.30 -10.08 -7.18
CA ASP A 13 6.97 -10.06 -6.55
C ASP A 13 6.02 -9.09 -7.31
N PRO A 14 4.83 -9.55 -7.76
CA PRO A 14 3.92 -8.73 -8.54
C PRO A 14 3.41 -7.50 -7.78
N VAL A 15 3.28 -7.59 -6.46
CA VAL A 15 2.86 -6.47 -5.60
C VAL A 15 3.96 -5.40 -5.60
N VAL A 16 5.20 -5.81 -5.39
CA VAL A 16 6.36 -4.89 -5.38
C VAL A 16 6.52 -4.22 -6.75
N SER A 17 6.39 -5.00 -7.83
CA SER A 17 6.48 -4.49 -9.19
C SER A 17 5.40 -3.44 -9.50
N GLY A 18 4.17 -3.68 -9.05
CA GLY A 18 3.08 -2.71 -9.16
C GLY A 18 3.34 -1.41 -8.38
N LEU A 19 3.90 -1.50 -7.18
CA LEU A 19 4.26 -0.32 -6.38
C LEU A 19 5.40 0.49 -7.00
N VAL A 20 6.38 -0.17 -7.62
CA VAL A 20 7.45 0.51 -8.36
C VAL A 20 6.88 1.31 -9.54
N ALA A 21 5.94 0.72 -10.29
CA ALA A 21 5.27 1.43 -11.37
C ALA A 21 4.46 2.64 -10.87
N LEU A 22 3.77 2.51 -9.73
CA LEU A 22 3.08 3.63 -9.09
C LEU A 22 4.04 4.76 -8.68
N HIS A 23 5.20 4.43 -8.09
CA HIS A 23 6.21 5.43 -7.75
C HIS A 23 6.69 6.21 -8.97
N ALA A 24 6.94 5.53 -10.09
CA ALA A 24 7.34 6.20 -11.32
C ALA A 24 6.27 7.19 -11.84
N VAL A 25 4.98 6.87 -11.68
CA VAL A 25 3.89 7.80 -12.02
C VAL A 25 3.86 9.00 -11.09
N LEU A 26 4.06 8.80 -9.78
CA LEU A 26 4.12 9.89 -8.81
C LEU A 26 5.31 10.82 -9.06
N ASP A 27 6.47 10.26 -9.42
CA ASP A 27 7.67 11.04 -9.76
C ASP A 27 7.43 11.92 -11.00
N GLN A 28 6.70 11.41 -12.00
CA GLN A 28 6.30 12.20 -13.19
C GLN A 28 5.37 13.35 -12.81
N LEU A 29 4.34 13.08 -11.99
CA LEU A 29 3.40 14.11 -11.53
C LEU A 29 4.07 15.20 -10.66
N ALA A 30 5.16 14.87 -9.97
CA ALA A 30 5.92 15.81 -9.16
C ALA A 30 6.93 16.64 -9.97
N ALA A 31 7.38 16.13 -11.12
CA ALA A 31 8.33 16.81 -12.00
C ALA A 31 7.66 17.88 -12.89
N ASP A 32 6.37 17.71 -13.21
CA ASP A 32 5.60 18.64 -14.01
C ASP A 32 5.05 19.81 -13.14
N GLU A 33 4.95 21.00 -13.73
CA GLU A 33 4.25 22.12 -13.08
C GLU A 33 2.78 21.72 -12.86
N VAL A 34 2.30 21.80 -11.61
CA VAL A 34 0.96 21.31 -11.22
C VAL A 34 -0.11 22.26 -11.77
N VAL A 35 -0.44 22.09 -13.04
CA VAL A 35 -1.50 22.81 -13.74
C VAL A 35 -2.63 21.82 -14.00
N ALA A 36 -3.70 21.93 -13.23
CA ALA A 36 -4.93 21.18 -13.46
C ALA A 36 -6.00 22.09 -14.07
N ALA A 37 -6.72 21.59 -15.07
CA ALA A 37 -7.90 22.29 -15.60
C ALA A 37 -9.03 22.40 -14.56
N ASP A 38 -9.09 21.44 -13.63
CA ASP A 38 -9.99 21.43 -12.47
C ASP A 38 -9.27 20.87 -11.23
N PHE A 39 -8.84 21.77 -10.35
CA PHE A 39 -8.13 21.41 -9.11
C PHE A 39 -9.01 20.64 -8.12
N ALA A 40 -10.31 20.91 -8.05
CA ALA A 40 -11.20 20.23 -7.10
C ALA A 40 -11.37 18.76 -7.48
N THR A 41 -11.44 18.46 -8.77
CA THR A 41 -11.46 17.07 -9.25
C THR A 41 -10.11 16.39 -9.06
N ALA A 42 -8.99 17.09 -9.32
CA ALA A 42 -7.65 16.54 -9.08
C ALA A 42 -7.44 16.14 -7.60
N VAL A 43 -7.82 17.01 -6.65
CA VAL A 43 -7.73 16.71 -5.21
C VAL A 43 -8.56 15.48 -4.84
N ARG A 44 -9.81 15.39 -5.32
CA ARG A 44 -10.68 14.24 -5.02
C ARG A 44 -10.12 12.92 -5.55
N GLU A 45 -9.55 12.91 -6.76
CA GLU A 45 -8.94 11.68 -7.30
C GLU A 45 -7.65 11.30 -6.57
N VAL A 46 -6.87 12.27 -6.08
CA VAL A 46 -5.72 11.99 -5.19
C VAL A 46 -6.21 11.35 -3.89
N ASP A 47 -7.22 11.91 -3.23
CA ASP A 47 -7.78 11.34 -1.99
C ASP A 47 -8.29 9.90 -2.21
N ARG A 48 -8.95 9.67 -3.35
CA ARG A 48 -9.41 8.34 -3.77
C ARG A 48 -8.24 7.38 -4.00
N ALA A 49 -7.14 7.83 -4.62
CA ALA A 49 -5.94 7.04 -4.82
C ALA A 49 -5.28 6.69 -3.48
N VAL A 50 -5.17 7.65 -2.55
CA VAL A 50 -4.67 7.43 -1.19
C VAL A 50 -5.52 6.39 -0.46
N ALA A 51 -6.86 6.51 -0.49
CA ALA A 51 -7.75 5.55 0.15
C ALA A 51 -7.57 4.12 -0.39
N ARG A 52 -7.42 3.97 -1.71
CA ARG A 52 -7.13 2.68 -2.35
C ARG A 52 -5.78 2.12 -1.93
N LEU A 53 -4.75 2.94 -1.88
CA LEU A 53 -3.42 2.51 -1.46
C LEU A 53 -3.40 2.08 0.00
N GLN A 54 -4.15 2.77 0.87
CA GLN A 54 -4.33 2.37 2.26
C GLN A 54 -5.05 1.01 2.37
N ALA A 55 -6.07 0.77 1.55
CA ALA A 55 -6.73 -0.54 1.52
C ALA A 55 -5.76 -1.66 1.11
N VAL A 56 -4.93 -1.45 0.08
CA VAL A 56 -3.89 -2.41 -0.33
C VAL A 56 -2.90 -2.65 0.81
N ARG A 57 -2.45 -1.59 1.50
CA ARG A 57 -1.54 -1.72 2.66
C ARG A 57 -2.17 -2.56 3.78
N LEU A 58 -3.43 -2.32 4.13
CA LEU A 58 -4.12 -3.09 5.17
C LEU A 58 -4.29 -4.56 4.76
N ALA A 59 -4.61 -4.84 3.49
CA ALA A 59 -4.68 -6.21 2.99
C ALA A 59 -3.32 -6.94 3.10
N LEU A 60 -2.21 -6.26 2.81
CA LEU A 60 -0.86 -6.83 2.99
C LEU A 60 -0.53 -7.07 4.47
N VAL A 61 -0.97 -6.19 5.37
CA VAL A 61 -0.80 -6.39 6.82
C VAL A 61 -1.58 -7.60 7.30
N ALA A 62 -2.84 -7.77 6.88
CA ALA A 62 -3.63 -8.96 7.20
C ALA A 62 -2.95 -10.24 6.65
N ALA A 63 -2.46 -10.18 5.41
CA ALA A 63 -1.76 -11.32 4.80
C ALA A 63 -0.47 -11.68 5.55
N ALA A 64 0.29 -10.69 6.01
CA ALA A 64 1.48 -10.91 6.84
C ALA A 64 1.15 -11.51 8.21
N ASP A 65 0.01 -11.13 8.80
CA ASP A 65 -0.50 -11.71 10.04
C ASP A 65 -0.85 -13.19 9.86
N ARG A 66 -1.64 -13.52 8.83
CA ARG A 66 -2.02 -14.91 8.50
C ARG A 66 -0.83 -15.80 8.15
N ALA A 67 0.19 -15.23 7.51
CA ALA A 67 1.41 -15.95 7.17
C ALA A 67 2.39 -16.07 8.35
N GLU A 68 2.02 -15.58 9.54
CA GLU A 68 2.83 -15.61 10.77
C GLU A 68 4.25 -15.05 10.57
N VAL A 69 4.38 -14.02 9.71
CA VAL A 69 5.69 -13.44 9.33
C VAL A 69 6.45 -12.93 10.57
N ALA A 70 5.72 -12.49 11.59
CA ALA A 70 6.29 -12.09 12.87
C ALA A 70 7.05 -13.24 13.57
N ALA A 71 6.46 -14.43 13.63
CA ALA A 71 7.09 -15.60 14.25
C ALA A 71 8.36 -16.02 13.48
N GLY A 72 8.29 -16.05 12.14
CA GLY A 72 9.44 -16.30 11.28
C GLY A 72 10.55 -15.25 11.39
N SER A 73 10.21 -14.05 11.87
CA SER A 73 11.15 -12.93 12.07
C SER A 73 11.64 -12.79 13.52
N GLY A 74 11.28 -13.72 14.42
CA GLY A 74 11.63 -13.67 15.85
C GLY A 74 10.95 -12.53 16.61
N MET A 75 9.83 -12.01 16.10
CA MET A 75 9.05 -10.94 16.73
C MET A 75 7.88 -11.53 17.53
N SER A 76 7.49 -10.84 18.61
CA SER A 76 6.40 -11.29 19.49
C SER A 76 5.00 -11.21 18.86
N GLY A 77 4.85 -10.57 17.70
CA GLY A 77 3.60 -10.50 16.97
C GLY A 77 3.65 -9.52 15.79
N THR A 78 2.63 -9.54 14.95
CA THR A 78 2.57 -8.76 13.70
C THR A 78 2.59 -7.26 13.94
N GLY A 79 2.05 -6.77 15.06
CA GLY A 79 2.17 -5.36 15.46
C GLY A 79 3.62 -4.94 15.74
N ALA A 80 4.42 -5.81 16.38
CA ALA A 80 5.84 -5.55 16.62
C ALA A 80 6.65 -5.59 15.32
N TRP A 81 6.34 -6.56 14.44
CA TRP A 81 6.92 -6.67 13.10
C TRP A 81 6.60 -5.43 12.25
N LEU A 82 5.34 -5.01 12.19
CA LEU A 82 4.89 -3.85 11.41
C LEU A 82 5.50 -2.55 11.94
N SER A 83 5.54 -2.38 13.27
CA SER A 83 6.19 -1.25 13.94
C SER A 83 7.64 -1.06 13.49
N LYS A 84 8.41 -2.16 13.46
CA LYS A 84 9.80 -2.17 12.96
C LYS A 84 9.89 -1.76 11.49
N GLN A 85 9.00 -2.28 10.63
CA GLN A 85 9.03 -2.02 9.20
C GLN A 85 8.68 -0.57 8.83
N THR A 86 7.73 0.04 9.55
CA THR A 86 7.21 1.37 9.21
C THR A 86 7.73 2.48 10.13
N ARG A 87 8.60 2.14 11.09
CA ARG A 87 9.14 3.07 12.10
C ARG A 87 8.03 3.84 12.83
N THR A 88 6.91 3.18 13.10
CA THR A 88 5.79 3.73 13.87
C THR A 88 5.80 3.18 15.29
N THR A 89 4.89 3.63 16.16
CA THR A 89 4.80 3.08 17.52
C THR A 89 4.10 1.72 17.53
N GLY A 90 4.40 0.89 18.52
CA GLY A 90 3.76 -0.42 18.67
C GLY A 90 2.23 -0.32 18.78
N ALA A 91 1.71 0.70 19.47
CA ALA A 91 0.26 0.93 19.59
C ALA A 91 -0.38 1.27 18.24
N ALA A 92 0.23 2.15 17.45
CA ALA A 92 -0.27 2.50 16.11
C ALA A 92 -0.23 1.29 15.17
N ALA A 93 0.85 0.50 15.20
CA ALA A 93 0.96 -0.71 14.40
C ALA A 93 -0.06 -1.78 14.82
N ALA A 94 -0.27 -2.00 16.13
CA ALA A 94 -1.27 -2.95 16.62
C ALA A 94 -2.69 -2.58 16.19
N SER A 95 -3.07 -1.30 16.27
CA SER A 95 -4.37 -0.82 15.77
C SER A 95 -4.54 -1.06 14.27
N GLN A 96 -3.47 -0.91 13.47
CA GLN A 96 -3.51 -1.20 12.04
C GLN A 96 -3.67 -2.70 11.74
N VAL A 97 -3.01 -3.57 12.50
CA VAL A 97 -3.18 -5.03 12.37
C VAL A 97 -4.61 -5.43 12.73
N ALA A 98 -5.15 -4.90 13.83
CA ALA A 98 -6.52 -5.16 14.25
C ALA A 98 -7.55 -4.68 13.21
N LEU A 99 -7.37 -3.46 12.67
CA LEU A 99 -8.21 -2.95 11.59
C LEU A 99 -8.13 -3.81 10.32
N ALA A 100 -6.92 -4.22 9.93
CA ALA A 100 -6.72 -5.08 8.78
C ALA A 100 -7.47 -6.41 8.91
N GLY A 101 -7.37 -7.08 10.07
CA GLY A 101 -8.13 -8.30 10.35
C GLY A 101 -9.65 -8.08 10.40
N ALA A 102 -10.10 -6.95 10.95
CA ALA A 102 -11.52 -6.62 10.97
C ALA A 102 -12.09 -6.41 9.56
N LEU A 103 -11.37 -5.74 8.67
CA LEU A 103 -11.80 -5.53 7.28
C LEU A 103 -11.82 -6.82 6.47
N GLU A 104 -10.88 -7.74 6.71
CA GLU A 104 -10.86 -9.04 6.04
C GLU A 104 -12.03 -9.95 6.42
N SER A 105 -12.53 -9.82 7.65
CA SER A 105 -13.67 -10.61 8.13
C SER A 105 -15.04 -10.06 7.69
N LEU A 106 -15.08 -8.93 6.98
CA LEU A 106 -16.33 -8.39 6.45
C LEU A 106 -16.85 -9.24 5.27
N PRO A 107 -18.16 -9.54 5.22
CA PRO A 107 -18.75 -10.21 4.07
C PRO A 107 -18.73 -9.29 2.83
N VAL A 108 -18.47 -9.89 1.67
CA VAL A 108 -18.39 -9.23 0.35
C VAL A 108 -19.77 -9.11 -0.29
#